data_AF-D3T6C1-F1
#
_entry.id   AF-D3T6C1-F1
#
_cell.length_a   1.000
_cell.length_b   1.000
_cell.length_c   1.000
_cell.angle_alpha   90.00
_cell.angle_beta   90.00
_cell.angle_gamma   90.00
#
_symmetry.space_group_name_H-M   'P 1'
#
loop_
_entity.id
_entity.type
_entity.pdbx_description
1 polymer ?
#
loop_
_entity_poly.entity_id
_entity_poly.type
_entity_poly.pdbx_seq_one_letter_code
_entity_poly.pdbx_strand_id
1 'polypeptide(L)'
;MNWSKAKTVMIITFAILNVLLYLTIAKMNKPEPHLLSESDLHSLKKVLSQNNIILETTIPQKKEPMPLIKVTREIFDEDFVLENFIKGQEYGKYKENRYTIFKFGNKIIKVDGISFYYFEESDKFKDMSSSQKEEYIQDFINSYQLKEIDGQVKKITQGKKVEINYFQTYKDYFIDGGWMEGKIGDKSFEFSKCWFDSVEMEKVKKDVIDAAYALLKLVEIKTDTKPMVIKEIKLGYYFNWSNATKGEAVPVWRITTEEGEKYYVNAYTGNFEEGK
;
A
#
# COMPACT_ATOMS: atom_id res chain seq x y z
N MET A 1 -30.62 57.38 -14.22
CA MET A 1 -29.69 56.24 -14.37
C MET A 1 -30.39 55.13 -15.14
N ASN A 2 -29.86 54.69 -16.28
CA ASN A 2 -30.53 53.69 -17.14
C ASN A 2 -30.37 52.27 -16.56
N TRP A 3 -31.20 51.94 -15.58
CA TRP A 3 -31.20 50.67 -14.84
C TRP A 3 -31.31 49.43 -15.74
N SER A 4 -32.08 49.54 -16.83
CA SER A 4 -32.18 48.49 -17.85
C SER A 4 -30.85 48.24 -18.57
N LYS A 5 -30.11 49.30 -18.93
CA LYS A 5 -28.79 49.16 -19.59
C LYS A 5 -27.75 48.53 -18.64
N ALA A 6 -27.78 48.89 -17.36
CA ALA A 6 -26.88 48.30 -16.36
C ALA A 6 -27.11 46.79 -16.17
N LYS A 7 -28.38 46.34 -16.13
CA LYS A 7 -28.72 44.92 -16.06
C LYS A 7 -28.25 44.13 -17.28
N THR A 8 -28.45 44.68 -18.48
CA THR A 8 -28.01 44.03 -19.72
C THR A 8 -26.48 43.90 -19.78
N VAL A 9 -25.75 44.96 -19.39
CA VAL A 9 -24.29 44.91 -19.30
C VAL A 9 -23.84 43.84 -18.32
N MET A 10 -24.46 43.75 -17.13
CA MET A 10 -24.10 42.76 -16.12
C MET A 10 -24.32 41.32 -16.61
N ILE A 11 -25.44 41.04 -17.29
CA ILE A 11 -25.75 39.72 -17.86
C ILE A 11 -24.72 39.35 -18.95
N ILE A 12 -24.39 40.28 -19.84
CA ILE A 12 -23.42 40.05 -20.92
C ILE A 12 -22.02 39.80 -20.34
N THR A 13 -21.58 40.61 -19.37
CA THR A 13 -20.29 40.43 -18.71
C THR A 13 -20.21 39.08 -18.01
N PHE A 14 -21.28 38.65 -17.33
CA PHE A 14 -21.31 37.35 -16.66
C PHE A 14 -21.32 36.19 -17.66
N ALA A 15 -22.03 36.32 -18.79
CA ALA A 15 -22.02 35.32 -19.85
C ALA A 15 -20.62 35.18 -20.48
N ILE A 16 -19.94 36.31 -20.76
CA ILE A 16 -18.57 36.30 -21.28
C ILE A 16 -17.63 35.65 -20.26
N LEU A 17 -17.73 36.01 -18.98
CA LEU A 17 -16.91 35.43 -17.92
C LEU A 17 -17.10 33.90 -17.84
N ASN A 18 -18.34 33.42 -17.86
CA ASN A 18 -18.64 31.98 -17.84
C ASN A 18 -18.12 31.25 -19.08
N VAL A 19 -18.23 31.85 -20.26
CA VAL A 19 -17.65 31.28 -21.50
C VAL A 19 -16.13 31.23 -21.41
N LEU A 20 -15.49 32.27 -20.87
CA LEU A 20 -14.04 32.33 -20.69
C LEU A 20 -13.58 31.26 -19.68
N LEU A 21 -14.32 31.08 -18.59
CA LEU A 21 -14.14 30.00 -17.61
C LEU A 21 -14.30 28.62 -18.24
N TYR A 22 -15.32 28.43 -19.08
CA TYR A 22 -15.52 27.17 -19.78
C TYR A 22 -14.36 26.87 -20.74
N LEU A 23 -13.88 27.87 -21.49
CA LEU A 23 -12.76 27.72 -22.41
C LEU A 23 -11.43 27.47 -21.70
N THR A 24 -11.20 28.08 -20.53
CA THR A 24 -9.98 27.82 -19.73
C THR A 24 -10.00 26.41 -19.15
N ILE A 25 -11.13 25.98 -18.57
CA ILE A 25 -11.31 24.61 -18.07
C ILE A 25 -11.17 23.58 -19.20
N ALA A 26 -11.79 23.84 -20.37
CA ALA A 26 -11.71 22.95 -21.52
C ALA A 26 -10.30 22.82 -22.12
N LYS A 27 -9.45 23.85 -21.98
CA LYS A 27 -8.03 23.79 -22.34
C LYS A 27 -7.18 23.08 -21.29
N MET A 28 -7.45 23.29 -20.01
CA MET A 28 -6.75 22.60 -18.91
C MET A 28 -7.09 21.10 -18.85
N ASN A 29 -8.30 20.71 -19.24
CA ASN A 29 -8.76 19.32 -19.24
C ASN A 29 -8.40 18.53 -20.51
N LYS A 30 -7.48 19.02 -21.35
CA LYS A 30 -6.83 18.16 -22.34
C LYS A 30 -5.59 17.56 -21.68
N PRO A 31 -5.62 16.30 -21.22
CA PRO A 31 -4.43 15.63 -20.74
C PRO A 31 -3.53 15.36 -21.94
N GLU A 32 -2.73 16.35 -22.34
CA GLU A 32 -1.53 16.04 -23.10
C GLU A 32 -0.57 15.36 -22.11
N PRO A 33 -0.05 14.16 -22.44
CA PRO A 33 1.02 13.58 -21.66
C PRO A 33 2.21 14.52 -21.78
N HIS A 34 2.40 15.39 -20.76
CA HIS A 34 3.61 16.16 -20.60
C HIS A 34 4.73 15.17 -20.23
N LEU A 35 5.26 14.51 -21.26
CA LEU A 35 6.50 13.76 -21.17
C LEU A 35 7.58 14.77 -20.78
N LEU A 36 8.28 14.49 -19.68
CA LEU A 36 9.37 15.34 -19.22
C LEU A 36 10.47 15.32 -20.29
N SER A 37 10.92 16.50 -20.70
CA SER A 37 12.05 16.60 -21.61
C SER A 37 13.31 16.04 -20.94
N GLU A 38 14.30 15.63 -21.74
CA GLU A 38 15.62 15.20 -21.22
C GLU A 38 16.26 16.27 -20.31
N SER A 39 16.07 17.55 -20.64
CA SER A 39 16.53 18.67 -19.80
C SER A 39 15.80 18.76 -18.45
N ASP A 40 14.51 18.45 -18.41
CA ASP A 40 13.73 18.45 -17.16
C ASP A 40 14.18 17.30 -16.26
N LEU A 41 14.38 16.11 -16.84
CA LEU A 41 14.88 14.93 -16.11
C LEU A 41 16.30 15.16 -15.58
N HIS A 42 17.16 15.79 -16.38
CA HIS A 42 18.51 16.14 -15.94
C HIS A 42 18.48 17.14 -14.77
N SER A 43 17.65 18.17 -14.86
CA SER A 43 17.46 19.17 -13.80
C SER A 43 16.93 18.52 -12.51
N LEU A 44 15.95 17.62 -12.62
CA LEU A 44 15.40 16.87 -11.50
C LEU A 44 16.47 16.00 -10.83
N LYS A 45 17.20 15.19 -11.61
CA LYS A 45 18.29 14.35 -11.08
C LYS A 45 19.34 15.18 -10.35
N LYS A 46 19.68 16.36 -10.87
CA LYS A 46 20.61 17.29 -10.21
C LYS A 46 20.09 17.75 -8.85
N VAL A 47 18.82 18.15 -8.76
CA VAL A 47 18.19 18.57 -7.50
C VAL A 47 18.18 17.43 -6.49
N LEU A 48 17.82 16.20 -6.92
CA LEU A 48 17.81 15.03 -6.03
C LEU A 48 19.22 14.72 -5.50
N SER A 49 20.22 14.67 -6.38
CA SER A 49 21.61 14.39 -5.98
C SER A 49 22.18 15.46 -5.04
N GLN A 50 21.85 16.74 -5.25
CA GLN A 50 22.25 17.83 -4.35
C GLN A 50 21.67 17.69 -2.93
N ASN A 51 20.56 16.96 -2.79
CA ASN A 51 19.92 16.67 -1.52
C ASN A 51 20.21 15.25 -1.01
N ASN A 52 21.32 14.64 -1.46
CA ASN A 52 21.73 13.28 -1.09
C ASN A 52 20.68 12.21 -1.40
N ILE A 53 19.87 12.41 -2.44
CA ILE A 53 18.92 11.42 -2.96
C ILE A 53 19.48 10.88 -4.27
N ILE A 54 19.82 9.60 -4.30
CA ILE A 54 20.41 8.91 -5.44
C ILE A 54 19.31 8.07 -6.10
N LEU A 55 19.11 8.27 -7.41
CA LEU A 55 18.10 7.55 -8.17
C LEU A 55 18.74 6.41 -8.98
N GLU A 56 18.45 5.17 -8.60
CA GLU A 56 18.92 3.95 -9.31
C GLU A 56 17.80 3.23 -10.07
N THR A 57 16.73 3.96 -10.39
CA THR A 57 15.58 3.46 -11.12
C THR A 57 15.11 4.50 -12.14
N THR A 58 14.24 4.10 -13.06
CA THR A 58 13.67 5.02 -14.05
C THR A 58 12.46 5.74 -13.47
N ILE A 59 12.25 6.99 -13.89
CA ILE A 59 11.08 7.77 -13.48
C ILE A 59 9.92 7.42 -14.42
N PRO A 60 8.80 6.88 -13.92
CA PRO A 60 7.63 6.62 -14.73
C PRO A 60 7.10 7.93 -15.35
N GLN A 61 7.05 8.01 -16.67
CA GLN A 61 6.51 9.18 -17.38
C GLN A 61 5.06 9.01 -17.82
N LYS A 62 4.62 7.77 -18.01
CA LYS A 62 3.23 7.48 -18.34
C LYS A 62 2.41 7.47 -17.05
N LYS A 63 1.44 8.38 -16.97
CA LYS A 63 0.39 8.36 -15.94
C LYS A 63 -0.97 8.20 -16.60
N GLU A 64 -1.82 7.42 -15.96
CA GLU A 64 -3.22 7.31 -16.34
C GLU A 64 -4.07 7.85 -15.18
N PRO A 65 -5.22 8.47 -15.46
CA PRO A 65 -6.15 8.87 -14.41
C PRO A 65 -6.55 7.68 -13.54
N MET A 66 -6.50 7.86 -12.22
CA MET A 66 -6.76 6.80 -11.24
C MET A 66 -8.11 7.02 -10.55
N PRO A 67 -8.95 6.00 -10.36
CA PRO A 67 -10.09 6.06 -9.46
C PRO A 67 -9.67 5.87 -8.00
N LEU A 68 -10.56 6.13 -7.05
CA LEU A 68 -10.45 5.56 -5.69
C LEU A 68 -10.81 4.08 -5.74
N ILE A 69 -10.33 3.30 -4.77
CA ILE A 69 -10.82 1.93 -4.56
C ILE A 69 -11.48 1.80 -3.20
N LYS A 70 -12.62 1.13 -3.15
CA LYS A 70 -13.25 0.69 -1.91
C LYS A 70 -12.68 -0.66 -1.52
N VAL A 71 -12.28 -0.77 -0.27
CA VAL A 71 -11.69 -1.99 0.27
C VAL A 71 -12.45 -2.43 1.51
N THR A 72 -12.60 -3.74 1.67
CA THR A 72 -13.10 -4.36 2.90
C THR A 72 -12.07 -5.38 3.37
N ARG A 73 -11.78 -5.39 4.67
CA ARG A 73 -10.87 -6.32 5.33
C ARG A 73 -11.51 -7.70 5.45
N GLU A 74 -10.70 -8.72 5.27
CA GLU A 74 -11.03 -10.05 5.75
C GLU A 74 -11.18 -10.01 7.28
N ILE A 75 -12.15 -10.75 7.80
CA ILE A 75 -12.45 -10.76 9.23
C ILE A 75 -11.86 -12.01 9.88
N PHE A 76 -11.07 -11.78 10.94
CA PHE A 76 -10.54 -12.83 11.79
C PHE A 76 -11.11 -12.65 13.19
N ASP A 77 -12.17 -13.38 13.48
CA ASP A 77 -12.86 -13.36 14.76
C ASP A 77 -12.64 -14.66 15.54
N GLU A 78 -13.37 -14.80 16.65
CA GLU A 78 -13.29 -16.00 17.47
C GLU A 78 -13.77 -17.25 16.73
N ASP A 79 -14.87 -17.14 15.98
CA ASP A 79 -15.45 -18.28 15.27
C ASP A 79 -14.45 -18.83 14.24
N PHE A 80 -13.79 -17.94 13.49
CA PHE A 80 -12.69 -18.31 12.61
C PHE A 80 -11.61 -19.14 13.33
N VAL A 81 -11.19 -18.73 14.52
CA VAL A 81 -10.14 -19.44 15.29
C VAL A 81 -10.65 -20.80 15.79
N LEU A 82 -11.86 -20.85 16.33
CA LEU A 82 -12.45 -22.06 16.90
C LEU A 82 -12.66 -23.15 15.84
N GLU A 83 -13.20 -22.76 14.68
CA GLU A 83 -13.51 -23.66 13.57
C GLU A 83 -12.25 -24.18 12.87
N ASN A 84 -11.25 -23.31 12.65
CA ASN A 84 -10.08 -23.67 11.85
C ASN A 84 -8.95 -24.30 12.68
N PHE A 85 -8.73 -23.84 13.92
CA PHE A 85 -7.53 -24.22 14.69
C PHE A 85 -7.83 -25.05 15.94
N ILE A 86 -8.82 -24.67 16.75
CA ILE A 86 -9.05 -25.35 18.03
C ILE A 86 -9.69 -26.71 17.83
N LYS A 87 -10.78 -26.82 17.04
CA LYS A 87 -11.44 -28.09 16.68
C LYS A 87 -11.64 -29.06 17.88
N GLY A 88 -12.05 -28.52 19.03
CA GLY A 88 -12.30 -29.29 20.25
C GLY A 88 -11.09 -29.56 21.15
N GLN A 89 -9.91 -29.02 20.84
CA GLN A 89 -8.75 -29.03 21.73
C GLN A 89 -8.99 -28.15 22.97
N GLU A 90 -8.33 -28.47 24.08
CA GLU A 90 -8.30 -27.60 25.25
C GLU A 90 -7.49 -26.33 24.95
N TYR A 91 -8.02 -25.17 25.34
CA TYR A 91 -7.39 -23.89 25.09
C TYR A 91 -7.67 -22.89 26.22
N GLY A 92 -6.71 -22.00 26.45
CA GLY A 92 -6.92 -20.78 27.24
C GLY A 92 -7.30 -19.62 26.33
N LYS A 93 -8.24 -18.79 26.77
CA LYS A 93 -8.66 -17.57 26.07
C LYS A 93 -8.63 -16.38 27.01
N TYR A 94 -8.03 -15.27 26.57
CA TYR A 94 -8.05 -14.01 27.30
C TYR A 94 -7.94 -12.83 26.32
N LYS A 95 -8.28 -11.62 26.80
CA LYS A 95 -8.11 -10.39 26.04
C LYS A 95 -6.89 -9.63 26.54
N GLU A 96 -6.12 -9.08 25.61
CA GLU A 96 -4.97 -8.22 25.89
C GLU A 96 -4.98 -7.05 24.90
N ASN A 97 -5.15 -5.83 25.41
CA ASN A 97 -5.34 -4.62 24.60
C ASN A 97 -6.48 -4.80 23.58
N ARG A 98 -6.19 -4.70 22.28
CA ARG A 98 -7.13 -4.90 21.17
C ARG A 98 -7.29 -6.36 20.74
N TYR A 99 -6.46 -7.26 21.26
CA TYR A 99 -6.39 -8.65 20.78
C TYR A 99 -7.20 -9.59 21.66
N THR A 100 -7.87 -10.54 21.03
CA THR A 100 -8.32 -11.79 21.65
C THR A 100 -7.25 -12.84 21.40
N ILE A 101 -6.76 -13.47 22.47
CA ILE A 101 -5.64 -14.40 22.43
C ILE A 101 -6.12 -15.79 22.81
N PHE A 102 -5.74 -16.78 21.99
CA PHE A 102 -5.99 -18.20 22.20
C PHE A 102 -4.65 -18.90 22.38
N LYS A 103 -4.50 -19.67 23.45
CA LYS A 103 -3.30 -20.45 23.74
C LYS A 103 -3.66 -21.93 23.89
N PHE A 104 -2.98 -22.80 23.13
CA PHE A 104 -3.24 -24.23 23.14
C PHE A 104 -1.93 -24.97 22.85
N GLY A 105 -1.51 -25.84 23.77
CA GLY A 105 -0.20 -26.49 23.73
C GLY A 105 0.95 -25.49 23.57
N ASN A 106 1.72 -25.65 22.49
CA ASN A 106 2.86 -24.80 22.12
C ASN A 106 2.49 -23.66 21.13
N LYS A 107 1.20 -23.39 20.94
CA LYS A 107 0.68 -22.46 19.94
C LYS A 107 -0.04 -21.28 20.57
N ILE A 108 0.05 -20.15 19.91
CA ILE A 108 -0.65 -18.91 20.27
C ILE A 108 -1.28 -18.34 19.00
N ILE A 109 -2.56 -17.98 19.08
CA ILE A 109 -3.25 -17.21 18.06
C ILE A 109 -3.68 -15.88 18.67
N LYS A 110 -3.48 -14.79 17.93
CA LYS A 110 -3.99 -13.45 18.30
C LYS A 110 -4.82 -12.92 17.13
N VAL A 111 -6.01 -12.42 17.43
CA VAL A 111 -6.90 -11.77 16.46
C VAL A 111 -7.45 -10.48 17.03
N ASP A 112 -7.68 -9.48 16.17
CA ASP A 112 -8.28 -8.19 16.53
C ASP A 112 -9.45 -7.78 15.63
N GLY A 113 -9.97 -8.74 14.85
CA GLY A 113 -11.04 -8.55 13.89
C GLY A 113 -10.55 -8.35 12.46
N ILE A 114 -9.39 -7.71 12.23
CA ILE A 114 -8.88 -7.45 10.86
C ILE A 114 -7.49 -8.07 10.59
N SER A 115 -6.81 -8.53 11.63
CA SER A 115 -5.53 -9.20 11.54
C SER A 115 -5.53 -10.51 12.31
N PHE A 116 -4.73 -11.43 11.78
CA PHE A 116 -4.50 -12.75 12.33
C PHE A 116 -3.00 -12.95 12.55
N TYR A 117 -2.64 -13.42 13.74
CA TYR A 117 -1.28 -13.82 14.08
C TYR A 117 -1.30 -15.23 14.66
N TYR A 118 -0.40 -16.08 14.18
CA TYR A 118 -0.14 -17.43 14.67
C TYR A 118 1.33 -17.55 15.04
N PHE A 119 1.58 -18.17 16.18
CA PHE A 119 2.90 -18.52 16.67
C PHE A 119 2.91 -19.96 17.12
N GLU A 120 3.95 -20.70 16.75
CA GLU A 120 4.23 -22.05 17.24
C GLU A 120 5.70 -22.18 17.62
N GLU A 121 5.96 -22.60 18.85
CA GLU A 121 7.31 -22.91 19.33
C GLU A 121 7.57 -24.42 19.30
N SER A 122 8.61 -24.87 18.60
CA SER A 122 8.96 -26.28 18.53
C SER A 122 10.41 -26.48 18.08
N ASP A 123 11.11 -27.42 18.72
CA ASP A 123 12.46 -27.82 18.30
C ASP A 123 12.47 -28.49 16.92
N LYS A 124 11.31 -28.92 16.38
CA LYS A 124 11.19 -29.52 15.03
C LYS A 124 11.75 -28.62 13.93
N PHE A 125 11.71 -27.30 14.12
CA PHE A 125 12.17 -26.32 13.13
C PHE A 125 13.71 -26.24 13.03
N LYS A 126 14.44 -26.75 14.02
CA LYS A 126 15.91 -26.71 14.06
C LYS A 126 16.54 -27.64 13.02
N ASP A 127 15.89 -28.79 12.85
CA ASP A 127 16.37 -29.87 11.99
C ASP A 127 15.86 -29.74 10.54
N MET A 128 14.89 -28.85 10.30
CA MET A 128 14.39 -28.56 8.95
C MET A 128 15.42 -27.78 8.11
N SER A 129 15.58 -28.22 6.87
CA SER A 129 16.23 -27.46 5.79
C SER A 129 15.39 -26.25 5.36
N SER A 130 15.99 -25.29 4.65
CA SER A 130 15.26 -24.13 4.12
C SER A 130 14.12 -24.54 3.19
N SER A 131 14.29 -25.57 2.36
CA SER A 131 13.23 -26.09 1.48
C SER A 131 12.05 -26.66 2.27
N GLN A 132 12.31 -27.41 3.34
CA GLN A 132 11.25 -27.95 4.20
C GLN A 132 10.48 -26.85 4.95
N LYS A 133 11.18 -25.77 5.33
CA LYS A 133 10.54 -24.60 5.95
C LYS A 133 9.66 -23.84 4.95
N GLU A 134 10.13 -23.68 3.71
CA GLU A 134 9.30 -23.09 2.65
C GLU A 134 8.03 -23.91 2.41
N GLU A 135 8.17 -25.24 2.29
CA GLU A 135 7.04 -26.17 2.14
C GLU A 135 6.07 -26.07 3.32
N TYR A 136 6.58 -26.05 4.56
CA TYR A 136 5.74 -25.88 5.76
C TYR A 136 4.90 -24.61 5.73
N ILE A 137 5.48 -23.47 5.30
CA ILE A 137 4.74 -22.20 5.19
C ILE A 137 3.63 -22.33 4.14
N GLN A 138 3.92 -22.93 2.98
CA GLN A 138 2.91 -23.14 1.92
C GLN A 138 1.79 -24.08 2.39
N ASP A 139 2.14 -25.17 3.04
CA ASP A 139 1.19 -26.15 3.56
C ASP A 139 0.31 -25.54 4.64
N PHE A 140 0.86 -24.70 5.50
CA PHE A 140 0.08 -23.94 6.48
C PHE A 140 -0.94 -23.04 5.79
N ILE A 141 -0.52 -22.25 4.80
CA ILE A 141 -1.41 -21.36 4.04
C ILE A 141 -2.53 -22.17 3.38
N ASN A 142 -2.22 -23.29 2.74
CA ASN A 142 -3.20 -24.13 2.05
C ASN A 142 -4.16 -24.83 3.02
N SER A 143 -3.64 -25.37 4.13
CA SER A 143 -4.43 -26.16 5.10
C SER A 143 -5.51 -25.34 5.80
N TYR A 144 -5.25 -24.05 6.00
CA TYR A 144 -6.20 -23.12 6.63
C TYR A 144 -6.91 -22.22 5.62
N GLN A 145 -6.85 -22.55 4.32
CA GLN A 145 -7.51 -21.81 3.24
C GLN A 145 -7.14 -20.32 3.22
N LEU A 146 -5.91 -19.99 3.62
CA LEU A 146 -5.39 -18.62 3.68
C LEU A 146 -4.75 -18.18 2.36
N LYS A 147 -4.88 -19.00 1.30
CA LYS A 147 -4.22 -18.78 0.02
C LYS A 147 -4.94 -17.69 -0.76
N GLU A 148 -4.16 -16.70 -1.17
CA GLU A 148 -4.64 -15.57 -1.96
C GLU A 148 -4.01 -15.59 -3.37
N ILE A 149 -4.82 -15.32 -4.39
CA ILE A 149 -4.42 -15.46 -5.81
C ILE A 149 -3.68 -14.20 -6.32
N ASP A 150 -4.04 -13.03 -5.78
CA ASP A 150 -3.59 -11.74 -6.29
C ASP A 150 -2.52 -11.12 -5.38
N GLY A 151 -1.29 -11.63 -5.43
CA GLY A 151 -0.19 -11.06 -4.66
C GLY A 151 1.21 -11.27 -5.22
N GLN A 152 2.10 -10.31 -4.93
CA GLN A 152 3.53 -10.43 -5.19
C GLN A 152 4.21 -11.15 -4.03
N VAL A 153 5.06 -12.12 -4.35
CA VAL A 153 5.77 -12.94 -3.36
C VAL A 153 7.24 -12.51 -3.28
N LYS A 154 7.71 -12.20 -2.08
CA LYS A 154 9.13 -11.98 -1.78
C LYS A 154 9.60 -13.05 -0.81
N LYS A 155 10.58 -13.85 -1.24
CA LYS A 155 11.23 -14.87 -0.41
C LYS A 155 12.58 -14.35 0.08
N ILE A 156 12.87 -14.55 1.35
CA ILE A 156 14.14 -14.18 1.98
C ILE A 156 14.64 -15.41 2.74
N THR A 157 15.84 -15.86 2.38
CA THR A 157 16.49 -17.01 3.01
C THR A 157 17.85 -16.57 3.54
N GLN A 158 18.04 -16.64 4.86
CA GLN A 158 19.30 -16.28 5.54
C GLN A 158 19.74 -17.46 6.41
N GLY A 159 20.70 -18.24 5.89
CA GLY A 159 21.09 -19.50 6.51
C GLY A 159 19.90 -20.48 6.57
N LYS A 160 19.52 -20.88 7.78
CA LYS A 160 18.35 -21.74 8.04
C LYS A 160 17.04 -20.96 8.26
N LYS A 161 17.08 -19.63 8.33
CA LYS A 161 15.86 -18.81 8.49
C LYS A 161 15.20 -18.59 7.14
N VAL A 162 13.89 -18.79 7.09
CA VAL A 162 13.07 -18.61 5.90
C VAL A 162 11.95 -17.63 6.22
N GLU A 163 11.77 -16.66 5.34
CA GLU A 163 10.69 -15.69 5.40
C GLU A 163 10.05 -15.57 4.01
N ILE A 164 8.72 -15.67 3.96
CA ILE A 164 7.92 -15.51 2.76
C ILE A 164 6.90 -14.42 3.01
N ASN A 165 7.02 -13.33 2.26
CA ASN A 165 6.11 -12.20 2.27
C ASN A 165 5.22 -12.22 1.02
N TYR A 166 3.94 -11.96 1.21
CA TYR A 166 2.95 -11.76 0.17
C TYR A 166 2.41 -10.34 0.30
N PHE A 167 2.40 -9.61 -0.80
CA PHE A 167 1.85 -8.27 -0.88
C PHE A 167 0.68 -8.27 -1.83
N GLN A 168 -0.48 -7.80 -1.36
CA GLN A 168 -1.70 -7.83 -2.16
C GLN A 168 -1.57 -6.92 -3.39
N THR A 169 -2.07 -7.43 -4.51
CA THR A 169 -2.19 -6.69 -5.77
C THR A 169 -3.64 -6.69 -6.22
N TYR A 170 -3.99 -5.74 -7.08
CA TYR A 170 -5.28 -5.72 -7.74
C TYR A 170 -5.12 -5.20 -9.16
N LYS A 171 -5.44 -6.06 -10.13
CA LYS A 171 -5.07 -5.85 -11.53
C LYS A 171 -3.55 -5.62 -11.61
N ASP A 172 -3.12 -4.53 -12.25
CA ASP A 172 -1.70 -4.20 -12.43
C ASP A 172 -1.12 -3.34 -11.29
N TYR A 173 -1.89 -3.06 -10.24
CA TYR A 173 -1.50 -2.15 -9.16
C TYR A 173 -1.20 -2.91 -7.87
N PHE A 174 -0.20 -2.43 -7.11
CA PHE A 174 -0.06 -2.84 -5.71
C PHE A 174 -1.17 -2.20 -4.87
N ILE A 175 -1.55 -2.88 -3.77
CA ILE A 175 -2.39 -2.30 -2.72
C ILE A 175 -1.68 -2.49 -1.38
N ASP A 176 -0.99 -1.44 -0.94
CA ASP A 176 -0.31 -1.47 0.34
C ASP A 176 -1.32 -1.24 1.46
N GLY A 177 -1.33 -2.19 2.40
CA GLY A 177 -2.37 -2.36 3.41
C GLY A 177 -2.77 -3.83 3.53
N GLY A 178 -2.71 -4.58 2.42
CA GLY A 178 -2.93 -6.03 2.36
C GLY A 178 -1.62 -6.81 2.29
N TRP A 179 -1.37 -7.68 3.26
CA TRP A 179 -0.14 -8.45 3.37
C TRP A 179 -0.33 -9.75 4.14
N MET A 180 0.58 -10.69 3.89
CA MET A 180 0.70 -11.95 4.63
C MET A 180 2.17 -12.32 4.72
N GLU A 181 2.59 -12.84 5.86
CA GLU A 181 3.98 -13.13 6.15
C GLU A 181 4.10 -14.44 6.93
N GLY A 182 4.96 -15.34 6.46
CA GLY A 182 5.37 -16.53 7.18
C GLY A 182 6.86 -16.51 7.45
N LYS A 183 7.27 -16.73 8.70
CA LYS A 183 8.66 -16.73 9.17
C LYS A 183 8.95 -17.99 9.95
N ILE A 184 9.98 -18.74 9.56
CA ILE A 184 10.47 -19.89 10.34
C ILE A 184 11.92 -19.66 10.73
N GLY A 185 12.14 -19.58 12.04
CA GLY A 185 13.44 -19.56 12.69
C GLY A 185 13.93 -20.95 13.07
N ASP A 186 14.78 -21.05 14.08
CA ASP A 186 15.29 -22.35 14.56
C ASP A 186 14.31 -23.05 15.49
N LYS A 187 13.46 -22.29 16.18
CA LYS A 187 12.53 -22.81 17.20
C LYS A 187 11.11 -22.28 17.08
N SER A 188 10.86 -21.34 16.20
CA SER A 188 9.54 -20.74 16.04
C SER A 188 9.11 -20.72 14.59
N PHE A 189 7.82 -20.90 14.40
CA PHE A 189 7.10 -20.50 13.21
C PHE A 189 6.13 -19.39 13.60
N GLU A 190 6.19 -18.30 12.85
CA GLU A 190 5.32 -17.14 12.95
C GLU A 190 4.61 -16.94 11.63
N PHE A 191 3.32 -16.67 11.72
CA PHE A 191 2.52 -16.33 10.55
C PHE A 191 1.57 -15.18 10.89
N SER A 192 1.52 -14.20 10.01
CA SER A 192 0.68 -13.02 10.16
C SER A 192 -0.07 -12.76 8.86
N LYS A 193 -1.35 -12.39 8.94
CA LYS A 193 -2.18 -12.02 7.79
C LYS A 193 -3.04 -10.81 8.11
N CYS A 194 -3.11 -9.87 7.18
CA CYS A 194 -4.03 -8.75 7.17
C CYS A 194 -4.37 -8.46 5.70
N TRP A 195 -5.53 -8.90 5.22
CA TRP A 195 -5.84 -8.92 3.79
C TRP A 195 -7.13 -8.15 3.48
N PHE A 196 -7.30 -7.72 2.23
CA PHE A 196 -8.58 -7.20 1.74
C PHE A 196 -9.37 -8.32 1.08
N ASP A 197 -10.56 -8.61 1.61
CA ASP A 197 -11.51 -9.59 1.09
C ASP A 197 -12.20 -9.09 -0.19
N SER A 198 -12.50 -7.79 -0.25
CA SER A 198 -13.06 -7.16 -1.45
C SER A 198 -12.33 -5.87 -1.81
N VAL A 199 -12.14 -5.68 -3.12
CA VAL A 199 -11.55 -4.50 -3.71
C VAL A 199 -12.37 -4.07 -4.93
N GLU A 200 -12.92 -2.87 -4.89
CA GLU A 200 -13.78 -2.33 -5.95
C GLU A 200 -13.30 -0.96 -6.40
N MET A 201 -13.05 -0.79 -7.70
CA MET A 201 -12.74 0.53 -8.27
C MET A 201 -14.00 1.38 -8.41
N GLU A 202 -13.90 2.64 -7.96
CA GLU A 202 -14.91 3.63 -8.28
C GLU A 202 -14.95 3.93 -9.79
N LYS A 203 -16.11 4.39 -10.27
CA LYS A 203 -16.30 4.71 -11.70
C LYS A 203 -15.56 5.97 -12.13
N VAL A 204 -15.43 6.94 -11.23
CA VAL A 204 -14.85 8.24 -11.52
C VAL A 204 -13.34 8.15 -11.38
N LYS A 205 -12.63 8.48 -12.47
CA LYS A 205 -11.17 8.60 -12.47
C LYS A 205 -10.78 10.08 -12.36
N LYS A 206 -9.70 10.35 -11.64
CA LYS A 206 -9.12 11.70 -11.51
C LYS A 206 -7.67 11.68 -11.97
N ASP A 207 -7.22 12.78 -12.54
CA ASP A 207 -5.82 12.94 -12.91
C ASP A 207 -4.92 12.83 -11.69
N VAL A 208 -3.70 12.35 -11.91
CA VAL A 208 -2.68 12.20 -10.88
C VAL A 208 -1.47 13.09 -11.16
N ILE A 209 -0.75 13.44 -10.10
CA ILE A 209 0.54 14.11 -10.18
C ILE A 209 1.58 13.21 -10.87
N ASP A 210 2.63 13.82 -11.42
CA ASP A 210 3.74 13.08 -12.02
C ASP A 210 4.63 12.45 -10.95
N ALA A 211 5.25 11.31 -11.28
CA ALA A 211 6.24 10.66 -10.41
C ALA A 211 7.41 11.60 -10.08
N ALA A 212 7.80 12.47 -11.02
CA ALA A 212 8.79 13.52 -10.80
C ALA A 212 8.40 14.50 -9.69
N TYR A 213 7.12 14.89 -9.62
CA TYR A 213 6.63 15.74 -8.54
C TYR A 213 6.68 15.00 -7.20
N ALA A 214 6.26 13.73 -7.16
CA ALA A 214 6.36 12.92 -5.94
C ALA A 214 7.81 12.77 -5.44
N LEU A 215 8.77 12.61 -6.35
CA LEU A 215 10.21 12.60 -6.01
C LEU A 215 10.68 13.92 -5.38
N LEU A 216 10.21 15.06 -5.88
CA LEU A 216 10.56 16.36 -5.31
C LEU A 216 10.05 16.51 -3.86
N LYS A 217 8.93 15.88 -3.51
CA LYS A 217 8.41 15.90 -2.13
C LYS A 217 9.37 15.23 -1.14
N LEU A 218 10.16 14.24 -1.56
CA LEU A 218 11.19 13.65 -0.69
C LEU A 218 12.27 14.64 -0.27
N VAL A 219 12.58 15.65 -1.10
CA VAL A 219 13.54 16.70 -0.74
C VAL A 219 13.07 17.49 0.48
N GLU A 220 11.76 17.69 0.64
CA GLU A 220 11.19 18.44 1.76
C GLU A 220 11.34 17.71 3.11
N ILE A 221 11.37 16.38 3.09
CA ILE A 221 11.45 15.54 4.32
C ILE A 221 12.84 14.96 4.56
N LYS A 222 13.76 15.08 3.60
CA LYS A 222 15.12 14.56 3.71
C LYS A 222 15.93 15.43 4.67
N THR A 223 15.98 15.04 5.93
CA THR A 223 16.75 15.76 6.97
C THR A 223 18.12 15.16 7.25
N ASP A 224 18.31 13.86 6.96
CA ASP A 224 19.57 13.15 7.23
C ASP A 224 20.65 13.55 6.21
N THR A 225 21.91 13.49 6.61
CA THR A 225 23.08 13.61 5.74
C THR A 225 23.39 12.30 5.00
N LYS A 226 22.91 11.15 5.48
CA LYS A 226 23.10 9.85 4.83
C LYS A 226 22.45 9.81 3.43
N PRO A 227 23.12 9.26 2.40
CA PRO A 227 22.51 9.09 1.09
C PRO A 227 21.26 8.21 1.14
N MET A 228 20.18 8.67 0.50
CA MET A 228 18.96 7.89 0.28
C MET A 228 18.98 7.35 -1.16
N VAL A 229 19.14 6.03 -1.30
CA VAL A 229 19.16 5.38 -2.61
C VAL A 229 17.75 4.87 -2.94
N ILE A 230 17.14 5.41 -3.99
CA ILE A 230 15.81 5.01 -4.48
C ILE A 230 15.95 3.89 -5.51
N LYS A 231 15.29 2.76 -5.25
CA LYS A 231 15.31 1.56 -6.11
C LYS A 231 14.03 1.35 -6.91
N GLU A 232 12.90 1.86 -6.44
CA GLU A 232 11.60 1.63 -7.07
C GLU A 232 10.68 2.84 -6.92
N ILE A 233 9.97 3.17 -8.01
CA ILE A 233 8.88 4.15 -8.03
C ILE A 233 7.70 3.50 -8.74
N LYS A 234 6.58 3.32 -8.04
CA LYS A 234 5.38 2.68 -8.60
C LYS A 234 4.11 3.44 -8.24
N LEU A 235 3.19 3.51 -9.18
CA LEU A 235 1.82 3.97 -8.95
C LEU A 235 0.98 2.78 -8.45
N GLY A 236 0.18 2.98 -7.41
CA GLY A 236 -0.71 1.96 -6.87
C GLY A 236 -1.63 2.57 -5.81
N TYR A 237 -2.06 1.77 -4.84
CA TYR A 237 -3.01 2.19 -3.82
C TYR A 237 -2.44 2.01 -2.42
N TYR A 238 -2.87 2.88 -1.51
CA TYR A 238 -2.51 2.82 -0.10
C TYR A 238 -3.73 2.98 0.79
N PHE A 239 -3.81 2.11 1.78
CA PHE A 239 -4.83 2.15 2.82
C PHE A 239 -4.21 1.79 4.17
N ASN A 240 -4.21 2.76 5.10
CA ASN A 240 -3.65 2.55 6.43
C ASN A 240 -4.53 3.11 7.54
N TRP A 241 -5.76 2.58 7.63
CA TRP A 241 -6.59 2.77 8.81
C TRP A 241 -6.59 1.49 9.64
N SER A 242 -5.77 1.49 10.69
CA SER A 242 -5.45 0.34 11.53
C SER A 242 -6.63 -0.30 12.28
N ASN A 243 -7.80 0.35 12.30
CA ASN A 243 -9.02 -0.15 12.95
C ASN A 243 -10.23 -0.20 12.00
N ALA A 244 -10.05 0.15 10.73
CA ALA A 244 -11.16 0.21 9.79
C ALA A 244 -11.31 -1.14 9.07
N THR A 245 -12.48 -1.76 9.21
CA THR A 245 -12.85 -2.97 8.47
C THR A 245 -13.18 -2.67 7.01
N LYS A 246 -13.45 -1.41 6.66
CA LYS A 246 -13.67 -0.96 5.28
C LYS A 246 -13.27 0.50 5.11
N GLY A 247 -13.00 0.90 3.88
CA GLY A 247 -12.81 2.30 3.54
C GLY A 247 -12.35 2.50 2.11
N GLU A 248 -11.74 3.66 1.85
CA GLU A 248 -11.28 4.05 0.53
C GLU A 248 -9.75 4.09 0.53
N ALA A 249 -9.12 3.26 -0.29
CA ALA A 249 -7.69 3.37 -0.55
C ALA A 249 -7.45 4.43 -1.62
N VAL A 250 -6.52 5.33 -1.33
CA VAL A 250 -6.16 6.43 -2.24
C VAL A 250 -5.05 5.98 -3.17
N PRO A 251 -5.03 6.46 -4.43
CA PRO A 251 -3.89 6.22 -5.29
C PRO A 251 -2.66 6.99 -4.78
N VAL A 252 -1.50 6.35 -4.84
CA VAL A 252 -0.24 6.91 -4.38
C VAL A 252 0.91 6.55 -5.32
N TRP A 253 1.92 7.42 -5.35
CA TRP A 253 3.26 7.04 -5.76
C TRP A 253 4.00 6.45 -4.55
N ARG A 254 4.30 5.15 -4.61
CA ARG A 254 5.17 4.49 -3.64
C ARG A 254 6.61 4.56 -4.12
N ILE A 255 7.47 5.11 -3.27
CA ILE A 255 8.90 5.26 -3.53
C ILE A 255 9.64 4.41 -2.50
N THR A 256 10.37 3.40 -2.97
CA THR A 256 11.05 2.42 -2.12
C THR A 256 12.56 2.63 -2.17
N THR A 257 13.20 2.69 -1.00
CA THR A 257 14.65 2.83 -0.88
C THR A 257 15.36 1.48 -0.94
N GLU A 258 16.69 1.50 -1.10
CA GLU A 258 17.54 0.30 -0.99
C GLU A 258 17.40 -0.40 0.36
N GLU A 259 17.21 0.36 1.43
CA GLU A 259 17.03 -0.14 2.80
C GLU A 259 15.63 -0.74 3.03
N GLY A 260 14.73 -0.62 2.05
CA GLY A 260 13.37 -1.14 2.10
C GLY A 260 12.34 -0.19 2.71
N GLU A 261 12.73 1.04 3.06
CA GLU A 261 11.79 2.08 3.48
C GLU A 261 10.87 2.45 2.33
N LYS A 262 9.60 2.73 2.65
CA LYS A 262 8.56 3.07 1.69
C LYS A 262 7.98 4.44 2.02
N TYR A 263 7.95 5.31 1.02
CA TYR A 263 7.33 6.62 1.09
C TYR A 263 6.12 6.65 0.19
N TYR A 264 4.98 7.12 0.70
CA TYR A 264 3.72 7.16 -0.01
C TYR A 264 3.33 8.62 -0.24
N VAL A 265 3.33 9.05 -1.51
CA VAL A 265 2.87 10.38 -1.89
C VAL A 265 1.51 10.24 -2.56
N ASN A 266 0.48 10.87 -1.99
CA ASN A 266 -0.87 10.91 -2.54
C ASN A 266 -0.83 11.37 -4.00
N ALA A 267 -1.36 10.53 -4.89
CA ALA A 267 -1.28 10.78 -6.32
C ALA A 267 -2.26 11.89 -6.78
N TYR A 268 -3.26 12.26 -5.99
CA TYR A 268 -4.15 13.38 -6.29
C TYR A 268 -3.65 14.72 -5.76
N THR A 269 -3.08 14.74 -4.56
CA THR A 269 -2.75 15.99 -3.85
C THR A 269 -1.26 16.28 -3.81
N GLY A 270 -0.42 15.25 -3.95
CA GLY A 270 1.02 15.35 -3.77
C GLY A 270 1.49 15.44 -2.32
N ASN A 271 0.58 15.33 -1.34
CA ASN A 271 0.96 15.26 0.06
C ASN A 271 1.44 13.85 0.44
N PHE A 272 2.25 13.72 1.48
CA PHE A 272 2.57 12.41 2.03
C PHE A 272 1.32 11.80 2.69
N GLU A 273 1.10 10.52 2.43
CA GLU A 273 0.18 9.73 3.24
C GLU A 273 0.91 9.31 4.53
N GLU A 274 0.35 9.69 5.67
CA GLU A 274 0.91 9.30 6.96
C GLU A 274 0.53 7.86 7.29
N GLY A 275 1.55 7.05 7.53
CA GLY A 275 1.40 5.74 8.10
C GLY A 275 2.47 5.46 9.12
N LYS A 276 2.24 5.93 10.35
CA LYS A 276 2.90 5.41 11.54
C LYS A 276 1.91 4.62 12.36
#